data_AF-A0A6A6FEC6-F1
#
_entry.id   AF-A0A6A6FEC6-F1
#
_cell.length_a   1.000
_cell.length_b   1.000
_cell.length_c   1.000
_cell.angle_alpha   90.00
_cell.angle_beta   90.00
_cell.angle_gamma   90.00
#
_symmetry.space_group_name_H-M   'P 1'
#
loop_
_entity.id
_entity.type
_entity.pdbx_description
1 polymer ?
#
loop_
_entity_poly.entity_id
_entity_poly.type
_entity_poly.pdbx_seq_one_letter_code
_entity_poly.pdbx_strand_id
1 'polypeptide(L)'
;MALAPVSSEMSSFVGRLATFEQPQQLTKRRGSSNTTKRKAGNTVEWPHVNPSKEALARAGFFYRPASDSNDNVQCFHCSVKLDGWEETDDPISEHLAHSNYCAWATAISVTRDEDSTQVAETRDPMGEELYTARKQTFTTGAGWPHESKKGWKCKVAKLVEAGWCWDPSPEGDEPDGVTCFYCNLSLDGWEPKDDPFVEHQRREPQCPFFALVEHYH
;
A
#
# COMPACT_ATOMS: atom_id res chain seq x y z
N MET A 1 13.15 -20.38 10.26
CA MET A 1 12.23 -20.75 9.16
C MET A 1 12.07 -19.50 8.30
N ALA A 2 12.50 -19.54 7.04
CA ALA A 2 12.27 -18.41 6.13
C ALA A 2 10.77 -18.31 5.88
N LEU A 3 10.19 -17.13 6.13
CA LEU A 3 8.83 -16.82 5.71
C LEU A 3 8.77 -16.99 4.18
N ALA A 4 7.72 -17.65 3.69
CA ALA A 4 7.48 -17.69 2.25
C ALA A 4 7.47 -16.23 1.73
N PRO A 5 8.19 -15.91 0.64
CA PRO A 5 8.21 -14.57 0.09
C PRO A 5 6.78 -14.13 -0.21
N VAL A 6 6.47 -12.87 0.10
CA VAL A 6 5.19 -12.27 -0.27
C VAL A 6 5.05 -12.36 -1.79
N SER A 7 3.95 -12.93 -2.28
CA SER A 7 3.66 -13.04 -3.72
C SER A 7 3.70 -11.65 -4.35
N SER A 8 4.24 -11.53 -5.57
CA SER A 8 4.24 -10.26 -6.32
C SER A 8 2.82 -9.72 -6.52
N GLU A 9 1.81 -10.58 -6.49
CA GLU A 9 0.39 -10.22 -6.57
C GLU A 9 -0.05 -9.25 -5.46
N MET A 10 0.52 -9.35 -4.25
CA MET A 10 0.14 -8.52 -3.10
C MET A 10 0.72 -7.10 -3.16
N SER A 11 1.59 -6.81 -4.13
CA SER A 11 2.05 -5.44 -4.38
C SER A 11 0.93 -4.53 -4.89
N SER A 12 -0.10 -5.11 -5.50
CA SER A 12 -1.23 -4.41 -6.09
C SER A 12 -2.42 -4.30 -5.11
N PHE A 13 -3.17 -3.19 -5.16
CA PHE A 13 -4.36 -3.00 -4.31
C PHE A 13 -5.40 -4.11 -4.52
N VAL A 14 -5.75 -4.40 -5.77
CA VAL A 14 -6.74 -5.45 -6.11
C VAL A 14 -6.27 -6.83 -5.65
N GLY A 15 -4.99 -7.15 -5.82
CA GLY A 15 -4.43 -8.41 -5.33
C GLY A 15 -4.57 -8.56 -3.82
N ARG A 16 -4.35 -7.48 -3.06
CA ARG A 16 -4.59 -7.48 -1.60
C ARG A 16 -6.07 -7.59 -1.27
N LEU A 17 -6.93 -6.80 -1.90
CA LEU A 17 -8.37 -6.81 -1.64
C LEU A 17 -9.00 -8.19 -1.90
N ALA A 18 -8.60 -8.84 -3.00
CA ALA A 18 -9.09 -10.17 -3.37
C ALA A 18 -8.87 -11.23 -2.28
N THR A 19 -7.84 -11.07 -1.42
CA THR A 19 -7.62 -12.00 -0.30
C THR A 19 -8.72 -11.94 0.75
N PHE A 20 -9.41 -10.79 0.90
CA PHE A 20 -10.53 -10.61 1.84
C PHE A 20 -11.89 -11.03 1.25
N GLU A 21 -11.98 -11.19 -0.07
CA GLU A 21 -13.22 -11.55 -0.78
C GLU A 21 -13.40 -13.06 -0.92
N GLN A 22 -12.31 -13.82 -0.87
CA GLN A 22 -12.33 -15.27 -1.06
C GLN A 22 -12.00 -16.03 0.24
N PRO A 23 -12.63 -17.19 0.49
CA PRO A 23 -12.30 -18.05 1.63
C PRO A 23 -10.83 -18.49 1.58
N GLN A 24 -10.09 -18.24 2.67
CA GLN A 24 -8.67 -18.53 2.79
C GLN A 24 -8.42 -19.83 3.57
N GLN A 25 -7.46 -20.63 3.13
CA GLN A 25 -7.08 -21.86 3.85
C GLN A 25 -6.26 -21.50 5.09
N LEU A 26 -6.71 -21.97 6.26
CA LEU A 26 -5.93 -21.89 7.49
C LEU A 26 -4.62 -22.67 7.35
N THR A 27 -3.51 -21.97 7.56
CA THR A 27 -2.17 -22.56 7.51
C THR A 27 -2.04 -23.65 8.59
N LYS A 28 -1.87 -24.92 8.17
CA LYS A 28 -1.68 -26.04 9.12
C LYS A 28 -0.32 -25.93 9.80
N ARG A 29 -0.26 -26.11 11.12
CA ARG A 29 0.99 -26.48 11.81
C ARG A 29 1.51 -27.79 11.21
N ARG A 30 2.83 -27.90 10.95
CA ARG A 30 3.47 -29.17 10.53
C ARG A 30 3.34 -30.20 11.66
N GLY A 31 2.23 -30.94 11.67
CA GLY A 31 2.07 -32.18 12.40
C GLY A 31 2.52 -33.34 11.53
N SER A 32 3.40 -34.19 12.05
CA SER A 32 3.74 -35.46 11.40
C SER A 32 2.56 -36.43 11.47
N SER A 33 2.32 -37.12 10.36
CA SER A 33 1.76 -38.47 10.24
C SER A 33 0.37 -38.66 9.63
N ASN A 34 0.35 -39.72 8.81
CA ASN A 34 -0.71 -40.45 8.14
C ASN A 34 -2.08 -40.41 8.80
N THR A 35 -3.10 -40.00 8.04
CA THR A 35 -4.39 -40.71 7.97
C THR A 35 -5.18 -40.26 6.74
N THR A 36 -5.71 -41.24 5.99
CA THR A 36 -6.70 -41.10 4.94
C THR A 36 -8.08 -40.83 5.55
N LYS A 37 -8.41 -39.55 5.79
CA LYS A 37 -9.79 -39.11 6.03
C LYS A 37 -10.09 -37.86 5.21
N ARG A 38 -11.25 -37.88 4.52
CA ARG A 38 -11.77 -36.82 3.67
C ARG A 38 -11.73 -35.48 4.43
N LYS A 39 -10.98 -34.50 3.90
CA LYS A 39 -10.77 -33.17 4.48
C LYS A 39 -12.10 -32.42 4.52
N ALA A 40 -12.66 -32.21 5.71
CA ALA A 40 -13.57 -31.08 5.94
C ALA A 40 -12.74 -29.79 5.74
N GLY A 41 -13.30 -28.82 5.01
CA GLY A 41 -12.60 -27.61 4.58
C GLY A 41 -12.12 -26.79 5.78
N ASN A 42 -10.83 -26.47 5.79
CA ASN A 42 -10.19 -25.64 6.82
C ASN A 42 -10.09 -24.20 6.30
N THR A 43 -11.19 -23.68 5.75
CA THR A 43 -11.27 -22.34 5.14
C THR A 43 -11.95 -21.37 6.10
N VAL A 44 -11.47 -20.14 6.12
CA VAL A 44 -12.04 -19.03 6.90
C VAL A 44 -12.21 -17.80 6.03
N GLU A 45 -13.12 -16.92 6.43
CA GLU A 45 -13.42 -15.66 5.76
C GLU A 45 -13.14 -14.51 6.74
N TRP A 46 -12.92 -13.31 6.19
CA TRP A 46 -12.73 -12.10 7.00
C TRP A 46 -13.95 -11.87 7.91
N PRO A 47 -13.79 -11.82 9.24
CA PRO A 47 -14.92 -11.86 10.16
C PRO A 47 -15.55 -10.49 10.42
N HIS A 48 -14.90 -9.39 10.01
CA HIS A 48 -15.27 -8.04 10.41
C HIS A 48 -15.91 -7.25 9.26
N VAL A 49 -16.86 -6.36 9.60
CA VAL A 49 -17.36 -5.34 8.66
C VAL A 49 -16.46 -4.10 8.70
N ASN A 50 -16.04 -3.72 9.91
CA ASN A 50 -15.13 -2.61 10.19
C ASN A 50 -13.90 -3.13 10.96
N PRO A 51 -12.67 -2.72 10.61
CA PRO A 51 -12.33 -1.86 9.47
C PRO A 51 -12.68 -2.55 8.14
N SER A 52 -13.04 -1.75 7.14
CA SER A 52 -13.44 -2.30 5.84
C SER A 52 -12.29 -3.01 5.15
N LYS A 53 -12.61 -4.00 4.33
CA LYS A 53 -11.63 -4.77 3.54
C LYS A 53 -10.79 -3.85 2.66
N GLU A 54 -11.43 -2.83 2.11
CA GLU A 54 -10.83 -1.79 1.28
C GLU A 54 -9.87 -0.92 2.09
N ALA A 55 -10.23 -0.51 3.32
CA ALA A 55 -9.36 0.28 4.18
C ALA A 55 -8.09 -0.52 4.56
N LEU A 56 -8.23 -1.78 4.92
CA LEU A 56 -7.10 -2.68 5.19
C LEU A 56 -6.21 -2.86 3.95
N ALA A 57 -6.81 -3.12 2.78
CA ALA A 57 -6.07 -3.26 1.54
C ALA A 57 -5.33 -1.98 1.12
N ARG A 58 -5.93 -0.79 1.31
CA ARG A 58 -5.27 0.52 1.11
C ARG A 58 -4.11 0.73 2.08
N ALA A 59 -4.28 0.34 3.34
CA ALA A 59 -3.22 0.37 4.36
C ALA A 59 -2.04 -0.58 4.08
N GLY A 60 -2.12 -1.35 2.99
CA GLY A 60 -1.07 -2.27 2.55
C GLY A 60 -1.24 -3.69 3.09
N PHE A 61 -2.38 -4.00 3.72
CA PHE A 61 -2.62 -5.30 4.30
C PHE A 61 -3.30 -6.26 3.31
N PHE A 62 -2.93 -7.53 3.38
CA PHE A 62 -3.69 -8.63 2.78
C PHE A 62 -4.10 -9.63 3.87
N TYR A 63 -5.24 -10.28 3.69
CA TYR A 63 -5.75 -11.26 4.62
C TYR A 63 -4.89 -12.52 4.59
N ARG A 64 -4.39 -12.91 5.75
CA ARG A 64 -3.52 -14.09 5.90
C ARG A 64 -3.84 -14.79 7.22
N PRO A 65 -4.98 -15.50 7.31
CA PRO A 65 -5.39 -16.11 8.56
C PRO A 65 -4.42 -17.19 9.01
N ALA A 66 -4.26 -17.28 10.33
CA ALA A 66 -3.41 -18.23 11.01
C ALA A 66 -4.24 -19.18 11.86
N SER A 67 -3.66 -20.30 12.29
CA SER A 67 -4.37 -21.27 13.14
C SER A 67 -4.79 -20.71 14.50
N ASP A 68 -4.13 -19.64 14.94
CA ASP A 68 -4.28 -18.95 16.21
C ASP A 68 -4.98 -17.59 16.09
N SER A 69 -5.17 -17.06 14.87
CA SER A 69 -5.97 -15.86 14.61
C SER A 69 -6.69 -15.98 13.26
N ASN A 70 -8.01 -15.83 13.27
CA ASN A 70 -8.86 -15.83 12.07
C ASN A 70 -9.00 -14.44 11.42
N ASP A 71 -8.45 -13.38 12.01
CA ASP A 71 -8.46 -12.01 11.51
C ASP A 71 -7.05 -11.45 11.28
N ASN A 72 -6.04 -12.33 11.20
CA ASN A 72 -4.68 -11.91 10.90
C ASN A 72 -4.56 -11.34 9.49
N VAL A 73 -3.98 -10.16 9.39
CA VAL A 73 -3.53 -9.54 8.14
C VAL A 73 -2.00 -9.45 8.09
N GLN A 74 -1.43 -9.18 6.92
CA GLN A 74 0.00 -8.94 6.78
C GLN A 74 0.27 -7.81 5.77
N CYS A 75 1.20 -6.92 6.09
CA CYS A 75 1.62 -5.86 5.18
C CYS A 75 2.45 -6.43 4.02
N PHE A 76 2.19 -6.02 2.79
CA PHE A 76 3.00 -6.43 1.63
C PHE A 76 4.42 -5.85 1.64
N HIS A 77 4.60 -4.67 2.25
CA HIS A 77 5.84 -3.90 2.20
C HIS A 77 6.78 -4.24 3.38
N CYS A 78 6.34 -4.03 4.62
CA CYS A 78 7.17 -4.30 5.81
C CYS A 78 6.99 -5.70 6.40
N SER A 79 6.03 -6.49 5.89
CA SER A 79 5.70 -7.83 6.40
C SER A 79 5.19 -7.91 7.85
N VAL A 80 4.90 -6.78 8.51
CA VAL A 80 4.24 -6.76 9.83
C VAL A 80 2.91 -7.50 9.76
N LYS A 81 2.56 -8.20 10.82
CA LYS A 81 1.29 -8.94 10.96
C LYS A 81 0.52 -8.35 12.11
N LEU A 82 -0.77 -8.12 11.90
CA LEU A 82 -1.69 -7.57 12.88
C LEU A 82 -2.95 -8.44 12.92
N ASP A 83 -3.46 -8.66 14.11
CA ASP A 83 -4.68 -9.38 14.44
C ASP A 83 -5.38 -8.71 15.63
N GLY A 84 -6.60 -9.16 15.96
CA GLY A 84 -7.37 -8.58 17.06
C GLY A 84 -8.01 -7.24 16.72
N TRP A 85 -8.49 -7.10 15.48
CA TRP A 85 -9.07 -5.85 14.98
C TRP A 85 -10.41 -5.51 15.66
N GLU A 86 -10.55 -4.25 16.05
CA GLU A 86 -11.75 -3.67 16.63
C GLU A 86 -12.46 -2.72 15.63
N GLU A 87 -13.76 -2.50 15.81
CA GLU A 87 -14.57 -1.69 14.90
C GLU A 87 -14.09 -0.23 14.77
N THR A 88 -13.39 0.28 15.79
CA THR A 88 -12.88 1.65 15.83
C THR A 88 -11.46 1.81 15.31
N ASP A 89 -10.80 0.72 14.91
CA ASP A 89 -9.40 0.77 14.50
C ASP A 89 -9.26 1.49 13.15
N ASP A 90 -8.26 2.37 13.08
CA ASP A 90 -7.79 2.92 11.81
C ASP A 90 -6.59 2.07 11.34
N PRO A 91 -6.72 1.34 10.21
CA PRO A 91 -5.65 0.51 9.67
C PRO A 91 -4.31 1.23 9.48
N ILE A 92 -4.31 2.52 9.10
CA ILE A 92 -3.06 3.28 8.90
C ILE A 92 -2.42 3.58 10.25
N SER A 93 -3.22 4.02 11.23
CA SER A 93 -2.77 4.32 12.58
C SER A 93 -2.20 3.08 13.28
N GLU A 94 -2.90 1.95 13.23
CA GLU A 94 -2.43 0.67 13.78
C GLU A 94 -1.14 0.18 13.10
N HIS A 95 -1.05 0.36 11.78
CA HIS A 95 0.15 0.02 11.03
C HIS A 95 1.37 0.83 11.51
N LEU A 96 1.22 2.14 11.68
CA LEU A 96 2.30 3.01 12.18
C LEU A 96 2.65 2.73 13.64
N ALA A 97 1.67 2.39 14.47
CA ALA A 97 1.89 2.04 15.88
C ALA A 97 2.76 0.78 16.02
N HIS A 98 2.55 -0.23 15.16
CA HIS A 98 3.26 -1.50 15.20
C HIS A 98 4.50 -1.57 14.29
N SER A 99 4.58 -0.72 13.26
CA SER A 99 5.69 -0.66 12.30
C SER A 99 5.92 0.77 11.82
N ASN A 100 6.39 1.64 12.73
CA ASN A 100 6.67 3.05 12.46
C ASN A 100 7.74 3.33 11.38
N TYR A 101 8.44 2.30 10.90
CA TYR A 101 9.43 2.37 9.83
C TYR A 101 8.88 1.88 8.48
N CYS A 102 7.61 1.49 8.40
CA CYS A 102 7.00 1.03 7.16
C CYS A 102 6.81 2.20 6.19
N ALA A 103 7.62 2.25 5.13
CA ALA A 103 7.53 3.29 4.12
C ALA A 103 6.15 3.43 3.48
N TRP A 104 5.43 2.32 3.26
CA TRP A 104 4.07 2.38 2.73
C TRP A 104 3.12 3.09 3.70
N ALA A 105 3.11 2.68 4.97
CA ALA A 105 2.28 3.29 6.00
C ALA A 105 2.60 4.78 6.17
N THR A 106 3.88 5.15 6.20
CA THR A 106 4.31 6.54 6.28
C THR A 106 3.86 7.33 5.05
N ALA A 107 3.99 6.78 3.83
CA ALA A 107 3.61 7.47 2.60
C ALA A 107 2.09 7.72 2.50
N ILE A 108 1.25 6.75 2.91
CA ILE A 108 -0.21 6.89 2.87
C ILE A 108 -0.77 7.67 4.07
N SER A 109 0.01 7.89 5.13
CA SER A 109 -0.46 8.60 6.33
C SER A 109 -0.84 10.07 6.10
N VAL A 110 -0.51 10.61 4.92
CA VAL A 110 -0.91 11.94 4.46
C VAL A 110 -2.32 11.97 3.84
N THR A 111 -2.95 10.80 3.68
CA THR A 111 -4.31 10.69 3.13
C THR A 111 -5.27 11.44 4.03
N ARG A 112 -6.13 12.25 3.41
CA ARG A 112 -7.17 13.01 4.11
C ARG A 112 -8.51 12.57 3.58
N ASP A 113 -9.26 11.80 4.37
CA ASP A 113 -10.66 11.55 4.08
C ASP A 113 -11.47 12.81 4.41
N GLU A 114 -12.37 13.22 3.51
CA GLU A 114 -13.19 14.44 3.70
C GLU A 114 -14.09 14.39 4.96
N ASP A 115 -14.39 13.18 5.44
CA ASP A 115 -15.23 12.91 6.62
C ASP A 115 -14.41 12.67 7.90
N SER A 116 -13.08 12.78 7.82
CA SER A 116 -12.18 12.46 8.92
C SER A 116 -12.02 13.64 9.89
N THR A 117 -12.14 13.36 11.19
CA THR A 117 -11.76 14.29 12.27
C THR A 117 -10.24 14.47 12.42
N GLN A 118 -9.45 13.92 11.50
CA GLN A 118 -8.00 14.03 11.54
C GLN A 118 -7.54 15.47 11.43
N VAL A 119 -6.50 15.79 12.21
CA VAL A 119 -5.81 17.07 12.16
C VAL A 119 -5.30 17.31 10.75
N ALA A 120 -5.30 18.57 10.32
CA ALA A 120 -4.73 18.91 9.03
C ALA A 120 -3.30 18.39 8.91
N GLU A 121 -2.98 17.73 7.80
CA GLU A 121 -1.60 17.38 7.47
C GLU A 121 -0.78 18.67 7.33
N THR A 122 0.33 18.74 8.06
CA THR A 122 1.23 19.90 8.10
C THR A 122 2.69 19.52 7.94
N ARG A 123 3.04 18.23 7.76
CA ARG A 123 4.43 17.83 7.58
C ARG A 123 4.97 18.35 6.25
N ASP A 124 6.26 18.64 6.20
CA ASP A 124 6.97 19.01 4.96
C ASP A 124 6.95 17.82 3.99
N PRO A 125 6.29 17.93 2.82
CA PRO A 125 6.22 16.83 1.86
C PRO A 125 7.60 16.44 1.33
N MET A 126 8.57 17.35 1.31
CA MET A 126 9.96 17.10 0.90
C MET A 126 10.89 16.81 2.08
N GLY A 127 10.37 16.80 3.31
CA GLY A 127 11.10 16.40 4.49
C GLY A 127 11.61 14.96 4.39
N GLU A 128 12.72 14.67 5.08
CA GLU A 128 13.44 13.39 4.97
C GLU A 128 12.53 12.16 5.16
N GLU A 129 11.61 12.21 6.13
CA GLU A 129 10.66 11.14 6.42
C GLU A 129 9.77 10.82 5.21
N LEU A 130 8.98 11.79 4.75
CA LEU A 130 8.00 11.60 3.67
C LEU A 130 8.68 11.38 2.32
N TYR A 131 9.77 12.09 2.04
CA TYR A 131 10.55 11.89 0.81
C TYR A 131 11.12 10.47 0.74
N THR A 132 11.73 10.00 1.83
CA THR A 132 12.31 8.64 1.88
C THR A 132 11.24 7.58 1.81
N ALA A 133 10.12 7.75 2.52
CA ALA A 133 8.99 6.84 2.46
C ALA A 133 8.45 6.70 1.02
N ARG A 134 8.14 7.83 0.35
CA ARG A 134 7.69 7.82 -1.06
C ARG A 134 8.70 7.14 -1.96
N LYS A 135 9.99 7.45 -1.83
CA LYS A 135 11.04 6.84 -2.66
C LYS A 135 11.16 5.33 -2.46
N GLN A 136 10.99 4.84 -1.24
CA GLN A 136 11.07 3.42 -0.93
C GLN A 136 9.92 2.61 -1.53
N THR A 137 8.74 3.21 -1.75
CA THR A 137 7.62 2.51 -2.42
C THR A 137 8.04 1.94 -3.78
N PHE A 138 8.86 2.67 -4.55
CA PHE A 138 9.40 2.25 -5.86
C PHE A 138 10.42 1.11 -5.81
N THR A 139 10.75 0.59 -4.61
CA THR A 139 11.60 -0.59 -4.45
C THR A 139 10.80 -1.88 -4.28
N THR A 140 9.47 -1.78 -4.22
CA THR A 140 8.57 -2.95 -4.15
C THR A 140 8.61 -3.73 -5.46
N GLY A 141 8.75 -5.06 -5.37
CA GLY A 141 8.72 -5.94 -6.54
C GLY A 141 9.91 -5.70 -7.48
N ALA A 142 9.64 -5.53 -8.77
CA ALA A 142 10.68 -5.22 -9.76
C ALA A 142 11.10 -3.74 -9.76
N GLY A 143 10.39 -2.89 -9.02
CA GLY A 143 10.56 -1.44 -8.99
C GLY A 143 10.11 -0.73 -10.27
N TRP A 144 10.45 0.55 -10.38
CA TRP A 144 10.01 1.42 -11.48
C TRP A 144 10.50 0.95 -12.86
N PRO A 145 9.60 0.64 -13.82
CA PRO A 145 9.97 0.04 -15.10
C PRO A 145 10.76 0.97 -16.04
N HIS A 146 10.86 2.27 -15.73
CA HIS A 146 11.48 3.26 -16.63
C HIS A 146 12.78 3.86 -16.08
N GLU A 147 13.26 3.38 -14.93
CA GLU A 147 14.43 3.96 -14.26
C GLU A 147 15.70 3.88 -15.12
N SER A 148 15.89 2.81 -15.88
CA SER A 148 17.06 2.63 -16.76
C SER A 148 16.88 3.15 -18.20
N LYS A 149 15.67 3.58 -18.59
CA LYS A 149 15.38 4.00 -19.98
C LYS A 149 15.97 5.39 -20.29
N LYS A 150 16.82 5.52 -21.32
CA LYS A 150 17.42 6.81 -21.70
C LYS A 150 16.37 7.76 -22.27
N GLY A 151 16.45 9.05 -21.91
CA GLY A 151 15.58 10.11 -22.43
C GLY A 151 14.21 10.21 -21.75
N TRP A 152 13.91 9.31 -20.80
CA TRP A 152 12.72 9.36 -19.97
C TRP A 152 12.91 10.37 -18.84
N LYS A 153 11.94 11.28 -18.66
CA LYS A 153 11.95 12.28 -17.59
C LYS A 153 11.34 11.80 -16.28
N CYS A 154 10.32 10.96 -16.33
CA CYS A 154 9.67 10.34 -15.17
C CYS A 154 10.56 9.27 -14.52
N LYS A 155 11.69 9.70 -13.95
CA LYS A 155 12.55 8.89 -13.09
C LYS A 155 12.00 8.89 -11.67
N VAL A 156 12.37 7.89 -10.86
CA VAL A 156 11.90 7.78 -9.48
C VAL A 156 12.12 9.08 -8.70
N ALA A 157 13.28 9.73 -8.83
CA ALA A 157 13.53 11.01 -8.17
C ALA A 157 12.51 12.09 -8.57
N LYS A 158 12.19 12.21 -9.87
CA LYS A 158 11.23 13.21 -10.37
C LYS A 158 9.80 12.90 -9.97
N LEU A 159 9.43 11.62 -9.91
CA LEU A 159 8.13 11.19 -9.41
C LEU A 159 7.98 11.54 -7.92
N VAL A 160 8.99 11.22 -7.10
CA VAL A 160 8.98 11.49 -5.65
C VAL A 160 8.95 12.99 -5.34
N GLU A 161 9.73 13.80 -6.08
CA GLU A 161 9.75 15.27 -6.02
C GLU A 161 8.39 15.87 -6.40
N ALA A 162 7.60 15.19 -7.23
CA ALA A 162 6.25 15.61 -7.63
C ALA A 162 5.13 15.02 -6.76
N GLY A 163 5.46 14.35 -5.65
CA GLY A 163 4.48 13.85 -4.69
C GLY A 163 3.93 12.46 -5.00
N TRP A 164 4.50 11.74 -5.96
CA TRP A 164 4.05 10.43 -6.39
C TRP A 164 4.65 9.30 -5.56
N CYS A 165 3.81 8.31 -5.24
CA CYS A 165 4.21 7.01 -4.69
C CYS A 165 3.98 5.93 -5.75
N TRP A 166 4.82 4.89 -5.73
CA TRP A 166 4.60 3.69 -6.54
C TRP A 166 3.35 2.95 -6.07
N ASP A 167 2.37 2.81 -6.96
CA ASP A 167 1.14 2.08 -6.67
C ASP A 167 0.74 1.31 -7.95
N PRO A 168 1.32 0.11 -8.15
CA PRO A 168 1.05 -0.68 -9.34
C PRO A 168 -0.34 -1.30 -9.20
N SER A 169 -1.36 -0.52 -9.52
CA SER A 169 -2.70 -1.05 -9.72
C SER A 169 -2.64 -2.04 -10.90
N PRO A 170 -3.19 -3.25 -10.76
CA PRO A 170 -3.19 -4.22 -11.85
C PRO A 170 -4.32 -3.95 -12.86
N GLU A 171 -5.19 -2.97 -12.57
CA GLU A 171 -6.19 -2.45 -13.49
C GLU A 171 -5.61 -1.42 -14.46
N GLY A 172 -4.40 -0.92 -14.19
CA GLY A 172 -3.67 -0.09 -15.14
C GLY A 172 -3.24 -0.92 -16.35
N ASP A 173 -3.34 -0.33 -17.54
CA ASP A 173 -2.91 -0.98 -18.78
C ASP A 173 -1.39 -1.22 -18.80
N GLU A 174 -0.64 -0.49 -17.98
CA GLU A 174 0.82 -0.48 -17.93
C GLU A 174 1.33 -0.70 -16.49
N PRO A 175 2.50 -1.34 -16.32
CA PRO A 175 3.07 -1.63 -15.01
C PRO A 175 3.80 -0.40 -14.45
N ASP A 176 3.32 0.82 -14.68
CA ASP A 176 3.97 2.08 -14.32
C ASP A 176 3.04 3.03 -13.52
N GLY A 177 2.09 2.44 -12.79
CA GLY A 177 1.15 3.17 -11.94
C GLY A 177 1.80 3.90 -10.76
N VAL A 178 1.36 5.14 -10.54
CA VAL A 178 1.70 5.95 -9.37
C VAL A 178 0.48 6.66 -8.81
N THR A 179 0.47 6.90 -7.50
CA THR A 179 -0.62 7.60 -6.79
C THR A 179 -0.07 8.72 -5.92
N CYS A 180 -0.74 9.87 -5.88
CA CYS A 180 -0.50 10.91 -4.89
C CYS A 180 -1.52 10.80 -3.76
N PHE A 181 -1.08 10.43 -2.56
CA PHE A 181 -1.97 10.23 -1.41
C PHE A 181 -2.51 11.52 -0.77
N TYR A 182 -2.03 12.71 -1.19
CA TYR A 182 -2.62 13.97 -0.74
C TYR A 182 -3.97 14.27 -1.42
N CYS A 183 -4.16 13.81 -2.66
CA CYS A 183 -5.35 14.08 -3.46
C CYS A 183 -5.99 12.82 -4.06
N ASN A 184 -5.40 11.64 -3.84
CA ASN A 184 -5.79 10.35 -4.40
C ASN A 184 -5.81 10.29 -5.94
N LEU A 185 -5.14 11.22 -6.63
CA LEU A 185 -4.91 11.11 -8.07
C LEU A 185 -3.97 9.93 -8.35
N SER A 186 -4.35 9.06 -9.27
CA SER A 186 -3.51 7.97 -9.79
C SER A 186 -3.28 8.16 -11.28
N LEU A 187 -2.06 7.89 -11.75
CA LEU A 187 -1.65 7.96 -13.16
C LEU A 187 -0.78 6.76 -13.54
N ASP A 188 -0.94 6.29 -14.76
CA ASP A 188 -0.12 5.29 -15.46
C ASP A 188 0.11 5.71 -16.92
N GLY A 189 0.78 4.87 -17.71
CA GLY A 189 1.00 5.10 -19.13
C GLY A 189 1.96 6.26 -19.41
N TRP A 190 3.02 6.39 -18.61
CA TRP A 190 3.98 7.48 -18.70
C TRP A 190 4.76 7.45 -20.01
N GLU A 191 4.96 8.62 -20.61
CA GLU A 191 5.75 8.80 -21.82
C GLU A 191 7.14 9.40 -21.54
N PRO A 192 8.13 9.24 -22.44
CA PRO A 192 9.49 9.72 -22.20
C PRO A 192 9.61 11.21 -21.86
N LYS A 193 8.70 12.05 -22.36
CA LYS A 193 8.76 13.51 -22.23
C LYS A 193 7.91 14.06 -21.09
N ASP A 194 7.12 13.21 -20.43
CA ASP A 194 6.21 13.61 -19.38
C ASP A 194 6.99 14.14 -18.18
N ASP A 195 6.54 15.27 -17.68
CA ASP A 195 7.07 15.87 -16.46
C ASP A 195 6.12 15.54 -15.31
N PRO A 196 6.55 14.75 -14.31
CA PRO A 196 5.67 14.31 -13.23
C PRO A 196 5.00 15.43 -12.45
N PHE A 197 5.69 16.56 -12.28
CA PHE A 197 5.14 17.70 -11.55
C PHE A 197 4.05 18.39 -12.38
N VAL A 198 4.34 18.64 -13.67
CA VAL A 198 3.38 19.26 -14.59
C VAL A 198 2.14 18.39 -14.76
N GLU A 199 2.30 17.08 -14.93
CA GLU A 199 1.17 16.16 -15.10
C GLU A 199 0.28 16.10 -13.84
N HIS A 200 0.89 16.18 -12.65
CA HIS A 200 0.17 16.28 -11.38
C HIS A 200 -0.60 17.60 -11.28
N GLN A 201 0.12 18.73 -11.41
CA GLN A 201 -0.45 20.07 -11.22
C GLN A 201 -1.55 20.38 -12.25
N ARG A 202 -1.42 19.89 -13.48
CA ARG A 202 -2.42 20.09 -14.53
C ARG A 202 -3.75 19.41 -14.22
N ARG A 203 -3.72 18.24 -13.56
CA ARG A 203 -4.92 17.45 -13.26
C ARG A 203 -5.54 17.85 -11.93
N GLU A 204 -4.71 18.01 -10.90
CA GLU A 204 -5.15 18.35 -9.54
C GLU A 204 -4.43 19.61 -9.04
N PRO A 205 -4.71 20.81 -9.60
CA PRO A 205 -4.01 22.05 -9.24
C PRO A 205 -4.21 22.46 -7.77
N GLN A 206 -5.24 21.93 -7.11
CA GLN A 206 -5.57 22.20 -5.70
C GLN A 206 -5.05 21.12 -4.74
N CYS A 207 -4.22 20.18 -5.22
CA CYS A 207 -3.63 19.15 -4.36
C CYS A 207 -2.89 19.80 -3.16
N PRO A 208 -3.19 19.40 -1.91
CA PRO A 208 -2.53 19.95 -0.71
C PRO A 208 -1.00 19.84 -0.73
N PHE A 209 -0.47 18.85 -1.46
CA PHE A 209 0.96 18.69 -1.69
C PHE A 209 1.62 19.99 -2.17
N PHE A 210 1.01 20.70 -3.13
CA PHE A 210 1.61 21.92 -3.71
C PHE A 210 1.65 23.07 -2.71
N ALA A 211 0.55 23.28 -1.97
CA ALA A 211 0.49 24.31 -0.94
C ALA A 211 1.50 24.05 0.18
N LEU A 212 1.70 22.79 0.57
CA LEU A 212 2.70 22.40 1.56
C LEU A 212 4.12 22.56 1.02
N VAL A 213 4.40 22.19 -0.23
CA VAL A 213 5.72 22.41 -0.84
C VAL A 213 6.05 23.90 -0.90
N GLU A 214 5.14 24.75 -1.37
CA GLU A 214 5.32 26.22 -1.41
C GLU A 214 5.51 26.83 -0.02
N HIS A 215 4.91 26.23 1.01
CA HIS A 215 5.07 26.69 2.38
C HIS A 215 6.50 26.47 2.92
N TYR A 216 7.17 25.38 2.50
CA TYR A 216 8.47 24.97 3.03
C TYR A 216 9.67 25.27 2.13
N HIS A 217 9.48 25.43 0.80
CA HIS A 217 10.56 25.51 -0.22
C HIS A 217 10.31 26.63 -1.23
#